data_AF-A0AAV1SQV9-F1
#
_entry.id   AF-A0AAV1SQV9-F1
#
_cell.length_a   1.000
_cell.length_b   1.000
_cell.length_c   1.000
_cell.angle_alpha   90.00
_cell.angle_beta   90.00
_cell.angle_gamma   90.00
#
_symmetry.space_group_name_H-M   'P 1'
#
loop_
_entity.id
_entity.type
_entity.pdbx_description
1 polymer ?
#
loop_
_entity_poly.entity_id
_entity_poly.type
_entity_poly.pdbx_seq_one_letter_code
_entity_poly.pdbx_strand_id
1 'polypeptide(L)'
;AVGVCLSHKTFDASTTSTLQEIRFPRQGYCYSKGRGKREGLDNPSRVETHYSFIWKSCTEASMFLSASPRLSVSIHQVNIRQRIEPSFSRNSAGNLGDQGVASYDLPDER
;
A
#
# COMPACT_ATOMS: atom_id res chain seq x y z
N ALA A 1 5.10 7.46 6.71
CA ALA A 1 4.36 6.33 6.14
C ALA A 1 5.34 5.47 5.38
N VAL A 2 5.84 4.42 6.01
CA VAL A 2 6.55 3.34 5.33
C VAL A 2 5.49 2.27 5.11
N GLY A 3 5.36 1.80 3.88
CA GLY A 3 4.46 0.70 3.59
C GLY A 3 5.15 -0.28 2.67
N VAL A 4 4.99 -1.55 2.97
CA VAL A 4 5.66 -2.64 2.27
C VAL A 4 4.59 -3.32 1.43
N CYS A 5 4.80 -3.36 0.12
CA CYS A 5 3.97 -4.17 -0.78
C CYS A 5 4.66 -5.53 -0.92
N LEU A 6 4.04 -6.58 -0.42
CA LEU A 6 4.55 -7.94 -0.54
C LEU A 6 3.69 -8.67 -1.57
N SER A 7 4.24 -8.84 -2.76
CA SER A 7 3.73 -9.83 -3.70
C SER A 7 4.54 -11.11 -3.46
N HIS A 8 3.87 -12.22 -3.14
CA HIS A 8 4.53 -13.49 -2.83
C HIS A 8 5.27 -14.01 -4.07
N LYS A 9 6.53 -13.62 -4.23
CA LYS A 9 7.50 -14.32 -5.08
C LYS A 9 8.04 -15.47 -4.23
N THR A 10 7.89 -16.70 -4.69
CA THR A 10 8.82 -17.76 -4.34
C THR A 10 10.23 -17.20 -4.52
N PHE A 11 11.00 -17.13 -3.44
CA PHE A 11 12.31 -16.51 -3.38
C PHE A 11 13.28 -17.33 -4.25
N ASP A 12 13.37 -16.99 -5.54
CA ASP A 12 14.43 -17.47 -6.41
C ASP A 12 15.66 -16.60 -6.15
N ALA A 13 16.78 -17.26 -5.82
CA ALA A 13 18.08 -16.66 -5.53
C ALA A 13 18.64 -15.79 -6.67
N SER A 14 18.00 -15.79 -7.86
CA SER A 14 18.37 -14.95 -9.01
C SER A 14 17.79 -13.53 -9.01
N THR A 15 16.80 -13.20 -8.16
CA THR A 15 16.12 -11.89 -8.21
C THR A 15 16.92 -10.81 -7.48
N THR A 16 17.69 -9.99 -8.21
CA THR A 16 18.34 -8.80 -7.64
C THR A 16 17.30 -7.71 -7.36
N SER A 17 17.14 -7.35 -6.10
CA SER A 17 16.24 -6.27 -5.67
C SER A 17 16.95 -4.93 -5.77
N THR A 18 16.32 -3.94 -6.41
CA THR A 18 16.85 -2.56 -6.47
C THR A 18 15.90 -1.61 -5.74
N LEU A 19 16.47 -0.66 -4.99
CA LEU A 19 15.70 0.43 -4.37
C LEU A 19 15.65 1.60 -5.33
N GLN A 20 14.44 2.10 -5.60
CA GLN A 20 14.21 3.28 -6.44
C GLN A 20 13.33 4.30 -5.70
N GLU A 21 13.70 5.57 -5.77
CA GLU A 21 12.85 6.67 -5.32
C GLU A 21 11.81 6.97 -6.41
N ILE A 22 10.52 6.90 -6.04
CA ILE A 22 9.41 7.26 -6.93
C ILE A 22 8.83 8.60 -6.46
N ARG A 23 8.92 9.62 -7.32
CA ARG A 23 8.37 10.96 -7.04
C ARG A 23 6.95 11.08 -7.59
N PHE A 24 6.01 11.37 -6.70
CA PHE A 24 4.61 11.62 -7.07
C PHE A 24 4.35 13.12 -7.24
N PRO A 25 4.07 13.61 -8.46
CA PRO A 25 3.67 14.99 -8.66
C PRO A 25 2.26 15.22 -8.11
N ARG A 26 1.97 16.47 -7.73
CA ARG A 26 0.64 16.87 -7.20
C ARG A 26 -0.51 16.50 -8.14
N GLN A 27 -0.28 16.53 -9.44
CA GLN A 27 -1.25 16.14 -10.46
C GLN A 27 -1.60 14.64 -10.40
N GLY A 28 -0.61 13.77 -10.13
CA GLY A 28 -0.83 12.33 -9.94
C GLY A 28 -1.68 12.02 -8.70
N TYR A 29 -1.55 12.81 -7.63
CA TYR A 29 -2.42 12.72 -6.46
C TYR A 29 -3.87 13.14 -6.76
N CYS A 30 -4.08 14.24 -7.49
CA CYS A 30 -5.43 14.68 -7.84
C CYS A 30 -6.14 13.65 -8.74
N TYR A 31 -5.41 13.06 -9.68
CA TYR A 31 -5.93 12.01 -10.56
C TYR A 31 -6.38 10.78 -9.77
N SER A 32 -5.51 10.23 -8.93
CA SER A 32 -5.80 9.04 -8.11
C SER A 32 -6.93 9.31 -7.10
N LYS A 33 -6.96 10.49 -6.47
CA LYS A 33 -8.07 10.90 -5.59
C LYS A 33 -9.40 11.02 -6.36
N GLY A 34 -9.35 11.56 -7.57
CA GLY A 34 -10.53 11.66 -8.45
C GLY A 34 -11.10 10.28 -8.84
N ARG A 35 -10.23 9.29 -9.05
CA ARG A 35 -10.65 7.89 -9.30
C ARG A 35 -11.28 7.25 -8.08
N GLY A 36 -10.68 7.40 -6.89
CA GLY A 36 -11.25 6.85 -5.66
C GLY A 36 -12.66 7.39 -5.36
N LYS A 37 -12.92 8.68 -5.61
CA LYS A 37 -14.26 9.26 -5.49
C LYS A 37 -15.28 8.65 -6.47
N ARG A 38 -14.85 8.33 -7.70
CA ARG A 38 -15.72 7.68 -8.71
C ARG A 38 -16.06 6.23 -8.32
N GLU A 39 -15.16 5.58 -7.59
CA GLU A 39 -15.32 4.22 -7.06
C GLU A 39 -16.08 4.20 -5.72
N GLY A 40 -16.68 5.32 -5.29
CA GLY A 40 -17.52 5.39 -4.10
C GLY A 40 -16.75 5.48 -2.78
N LEU A 41 -15.45 5.74 -2.80
CA LEU A 41 -14.67 5.94 -1.57
C LEU A 41 -14.91 7.34 -1.00
N ASP A 42 -15.41 7.40 0.23
CA ASP A 42 -15.63 8.64 0.96
C ASP A 42 -14.30 9.29 1.36
N ASN A 43 -13.92 10.31 0.58
CA ASN A 43 -12.79 11.22 0.81
C ASN A 43 -11.49 10.51 1.29
N PRO A 44 -10.87 9.66 0.44
CA PRO A 44 -9.62 9.00 0.80
C PRO A 44 -8.53 10.00 1.16
N SER A 45 -7.76 9.68 2.19
CA SER A 45 -6.60 10.47 2.59
C SER A 45 -5.52 10.44 1.52
N ARG A 46 -4.62 11.42 1.57
CA ARG A 46 -3.47 11.47 0.65
C ARG A 46 -2.62 10.20 0.76
N VAL A 47 -2.43 9.68 1.96
CA VAL A 47 -1.59 8.50 2.18
C VAL A 47 -2.23 7.26 1.57
N GLU A 48 -3.52 7.02 1.84
CA GLU A 48 -4.26 5.89 1.25
C GLU A 48 -4.25 5.94 -0.27
N THR A 49 -4.44 7.13 -0.84
CA THR A 49 -4.44 7.35 -2.29
C THR A 49 -3.10 6.98 -2.94
N HIS A 50 -1.98 7.39 -2.34
CA HIS A 50 -0.65 7.04 -2.88
C HIS A 50 -0.37 5.55 -2.67
N TYR A 51 -0.75 5.02 -1.51
CA TYR A 51 -0.45 3.65 -1.15
C TYR A 51 -1.23 2.65 -2.01
N SER A 52 -2.53 2.90 -2.23
CA SER A 52 -3.35 2.08 -3.13
C SER A 52 -2.86 2.15 -4.57
N PHE A 53 -2.42 3.31 -5.04
CA PHE A 53 -1.85 3.45 -6.39
C PHE A 53 -0.56 2.63 -6.57
N ILE A 54 0.36 2.72 -5.61
CA ILE A 54 1.60 1.93 -5.62
C ILE A 54 1.26 0.45 -5.58
N TRP A 55 0.41 0.03 -4.63
CA TRP A 55 0.05 -1.37 -4.47
C TRP A 55 -0.63 -1.95 -5.71
N LYS A 56 -1.54 -1.20 -6.33
CA LYS A 56 -2.18 -1.58 -7.61
C LYS A 56 -1.14 -1.73 -8.72
N SER A 57 -0.27 -0.75 -8.90
CA SER A 57 0.76 -0.77 -9.94
C SER A 57 1.73 -1.96 -9.76
N CYS A 58 2.15 -2.24 -8.52
CA CYS A 58 2.99 -3.38 -8.19
C CYS A 58 2.27 -4.71 -8.41
N THR A 59 0.99 -4.80 -8.04
CA THR A 59 0.17 -6.00 -8.28
C THR A 59 0.03 -6.27 -9.77
N GLU A 60 -0.31 -5.25 -10.57
CA GLU A 60 -0.40 -5.34 -12.04
C GLU A 60 0.92 -5.76 -12.68
N ALA A 61 2.03 -5.14 -12.29
CA ALA A 61 3.36 -5.51 -12.79
C ALA A 61 3.75 -6.95 -12.38
N SER A 62 3.43 -7.36 -11.15
CA SER A 62 3.69 -8.72 -10.69
C SER A 62 2.87 -9.74 -11.49
N MET A 63 1.59 -9.47 -11.74
CA MET A 63 0.72 -10.34 -12.54
C MET A 63 1.25 -10.52 -13.96
N PHE A 64 1.63 -9.42 -14.61
CA PHE A 64 2.21 -9.44 -15.95
C PHE A 64 3.45 -10.34 -16.04
N LEU A 65 4.24 -10.41 -14.97
CA LEU A 65 5.46 -11.21 -14.91
C LEU A 65 5.24 -12.66 -14.43
N SER A 66 4.20 -12.96 -13.63
CA SER A 66 4.11 -14.26 -12.93
C SER A 66 3.28 -15.34 -13.61
N ALA A 67 2.49 -15.03 -14.64
CA ALA A 67 1.64 -15.97 -15.40
C ALA A 67 0.72 -16.89 -14.54
N SER A 68 0.54 -16.60 -13.25
CA SER A 68 -0.32 -17.33 -12.32
C SER A 68 -0.95 -16.37 -11.30
N PRO A 69 -2.17 -16.67 -10.82
CA PRO A 69 -2.85 -15.86 -9.82
C PRO A 69 -2.06 -15.87 -8.51
N ARG A 70 -1.84 -14.68 -7.94
CA ARG A 70 -1.06 -14.48 -6.72
C ARG A 70 -1.83 -13.63 -5.72
N LEU A 71 -1.89 -14.10 -4.48
CA LEU A 71 -2.29 -13.27 -3.35
C LEU A 71 -1.40 -12.03 -3.29
N SER A 72 -2.01 -10.84 -3.30
CA SER A 72 -1.31 -9.57 -3.12
C SER A 72 -1.71 -8.97 -1.78
N VAL A 73 -0.73 -8.59 -0.96
CA VAL A 73 -0.96 -8.02 0.37
C VAL A 73 -0.27 -6.66 0.51
N SER A 74 -0.99 -5.71 1.07
CA SER A 74 -0.54 -4.36 1.39
C SER A 74 -0.53 -4.19 2.91
N ILE A 75 0.59 -3.76 3.49
CA ILE A 75 0.72 -3.52 4.93
C ILE A 75 1.18 -2.08 5.17
N HIS A 76 0.32 -1.29 5.80
CA HIS A 76 0.57 0.10 6.12
C HIS A 76 0.75 0.32 7.62
N GLN A 77 1.86 0.96 8.02
CA GLN A 77 2.09 1.38 9.40
C GLN A 77 1.31 2.65 9.74
N VAL A 78 0.46 2.55 10.76
CA VAL A 78 -0.44 3.60 11.24
C VAL A 78 0.06 4.13 12.58
N ASN A 79 0.15 5.46 12.71
CA ASN A 79 0.42 6.08 14.01
C ASN A 79 -0.83 6.06 14.89
N ILE A 80 -0.76 5.39 16.04
CA ILE A 80 -1.89 5.22 16.95
C ILE A 80 -1.88 6.19 18.15
N ARG A 81 -0.88 7.06 18.31
CA ARG A 81 -0.75 7.93 19.50
C ARG A 81 -2.01 8.76 19.79
N GLN A 82 -2.67 9.25 18.73
CA GLN A 82 -3.89 10.04 18.84
C GLN A 82 -5.18 9.20 18.68
N ARG A 83 -5.07 7.88 18.56
CA ARG A 83 -6.18 6.95 18.28
C ARG A 83 -6.52 6.04 19.46
N ILE A 84 -5.70 6.03 20.51
CA ILE A 84 -5.87 5.21 21.71
C ILE A 84 -6.24 6.09 22.91
N GLU A 85 -6.96 5.54 23.89
CA GLU A 85 -7.37 6.23 25.10
C GLU A 85 -6.64 5.69 26.34
N PRO A 86 -6.03 6.56 27.18
CA PRO A 86 -5.84 8.00 26.96
C PRO A 86 -4.87 8.28 25.80
N SER A 87 -5.07 9.39 25.09
CA SER A 87 -4.22 9.76 23.96
C SER A 87 -2.80 10.10 24.39
N PHE A 88 -1.82 9.68 23.61
CA PHE A 88 -0.41 10.01 23.84
C PHE A 88 -0.03 11.32 23.14
N SER A 89 0.90 12.07 23.75
CA SER A 89 1.54 13.22 23.10
C SER A 89 2.17 12.79 21.77
N ARG A 90 2.08 13.63 20.74
CA ARG A 90 2.72 13.41 19.43
C ARG A 90 4.24 13.22 19.55
N ASN A 91 4.85 13.77 20.60
CA ASN A 91 6.29 13.75 20.86
C ASN A 91 6.71 12.65 21.86
N SER A 92 5.80 11.73 22.22
CA SER A 92 6.15 10.62 23.10
C SER A 92 7.19 9.70 22.45
N ALA A 93 8.18 9.26 23.23
CA ALA A 93 9.20 8.33 22.78
C ALA A 93 8.66 6.89 22.63
N GLY A 94 9.39 6.04 21.92
CA GLY A 94 9.02 4.63 21.67
C GLY A 94 8.19 4.42 20.40
N ASN A 95 8.01 3.16 19.99
CA ASN A 95 7.27 2.82 18.78
C ASN A 95 5.78 2.58 19.10
N LEU A 96 4.95 3.61 18.94
CA LEU A 96 3.50 3.49 19.06
C LEU A 96 2.86 3.52 17.67
N GLY A 97 2.75 2.34 17.07
CA GLY A 97 2.12 2.14 15.75
C GLY A 97 1.38 0.81 15.68
N ASP A 98 0.42 0.74 14.76
CA ASP A 98 -0.37 -0.44 14.44
C ASP A 98 -0.35 -0.70 12.92
N GLN A 99 -0.79 -1.87 12.48
CA GLN A 99 -0.76 -2.30 11.09
C GLN A 99 -2.17 -2.32 10.48
N GLY A 100 -2.37 -1.53 9.43
CA GLY A 100 -3.47 -1.73 8.51
C GLY A 100 -3.06 -2.75 7.45
N VAL A 101 -3.85 -3.82 7.28
CA VAL A 101 -3.60 -4.85 6.28
C VAL A 101 -4.75 -4.86 5.28
N ALA A 102 -4.41 -4.89 3.99
CA ALA A 102 -5.34 -5.12 2.90
C ALA A 102 -4.82 -6.29 2.05
N SER A 103 -5.71 -7.24 1.75
CA SER A 103 -5.43 -8.34 0.85
C SER A 103 -6.32 -8.25 -0.38
N TYR A 104 -5.80 -8.68 -1.51
CA TYR A 104 -6.57 -8.87 -2.73
C TYR A 104 -6.29 -10.27 -3.26
N ASP A 105 -7.33 -11.11 -3.18
CA ASP A 105 -7.36 -12.42 -3.81
C ASP A 105 -7.74 -12.21 -5.28
N LEU A 106 -6.82 -12.54 -6.18
CA LEU A 106 -7.12 -12.51 -7.60
C LEU A 106 -8.03 -13.70 -7.94
N PRO A 107 -9.14 -13.47 -8.67
CA PRO A 107 -10.00 -14.56 -9.11
C PRO A 107 -9.19 -15.52 -9.99
N ASP A 108 -9.36 -16.82 -9.74
CA ASP A 108 -8.85 -17.89 -10.60
C ASP A 108 -9.60 -17.78 -11.93
N GLU A 109 -8.96 -17.29 -12.99
CA GLU A 109 -9.52 -17.38 -14.34
C GLU A 109 -9.59 -18.86 -14.72
N ARG A 110 -10.78 -19.46 -14.58
CA ARG A 110 -11.13 -20.76 -15.14
C ARG A 110 -11.90 -20.60 -16.45
#